data_AF-A0A932R0T9-F1
#
_entry.id   AF-A0A932R0T9-F1
#
_cell.length_a   1.000
_cell.length_b   1.000
_cell.length_c   1.000
_cell.angle_alpha   90.00
_cell.angle_beta   90.00
_cell.angle_gamma   90.00
#
_symmetry.space_group_name_H-M   'P 1'
#
loop_
_entity.id
_entity.type
_entity.pdbx_description
1 polymer ?
#
loop_
_entity_poly.entity_id
_entity_poly.type
_entity_poly.pdbx_seq_one_letter_code
_entity_poly.pdbx_strand_id
1 'polypeptide(L)'
;MLSFLINTAYAACADAPTKIGVIDNITTQIFNPIIGILFGVSFLVFLYGVVEFIQGSSNEKEIEKGKQHIIFGILGLAIIVGVNGLITLIGNTVCSLGS
;
A
#
# COMPACT_ATOMS: atom_id res chain seq x y z
N MET A 1 -7.34 -5.76 -11.97
CA MET A 1 -6.50 -4.69 -12.55
C MET A 1 -5.26 -4.39 -11.71
N LEU A 2 -5.33 -4.46 -10.37
CA LEU A 2 -4.14 -4.38 -9.50
C LEU A 2 -3.11 -5.51 -9.68
N SER A 3 -3.50 -6.63 -10.31
CA SER A 3 -2.58 -7.72 -10.68
C SER A 3 -1.67 -7.40 -11.86
N PHE A 4 -1.94 -6.35 -12.64
CA PHE A 4 -1.14 -6.01 -13.82
C PHE A 4 0.13 -5.20 -13.48
N LEU A 5 0.24 -4.70 -12.24
CA LEU A 5 1.43 -3.98 -11.76
C LEU A 5 2.43 -4.90 -11.05
N ILE A 6 2.05 -6.14 -10.74
CA ILE A 6 2.99 -7.15 -10.24
C ILE A 6 3.59 -7.83 -11.46
N ASN A 7 4.63 -7.17 -11.96
CA ASN A 7 5.53 -7.55 -13.05
C ASN A 7 5.78 -9.05 -13.10
N THR A 8 5.56 -9.67 -14.27
CA THR A 8 5.79 -11.09 -14.59
C THR A 8 7.23 -11.56 -14.36
N ALA A 9 8.16 -10.67 -14.03
CA ALA A 9 9.50 -11.02 -13.56
C ALA A 9 9.49 -11.76 -12.21
N TYR A 10 8.50 -11.52 -11.34
CA TYR A 10 8.38 -12.26 -10.07
C TYR A 10 7.91 -13.71 -10.31
N ALA A 11 7.15 -13.98 -11.37
CA ALA A 11 6.60 -15.32 -11.63
C ALA A 11 7.63 -16.35 -12.10
N ALA A 12 8.83 -15.95 -12.51
CA ALA A 12 9.86 -16.88 -13.00
C ALA A 12 10.77 -17.45 -11.89
N CYS A 13 10.75 -16.87 -10.68
CA CYS A 13 11.64 -17.22 -9.57
C CYS A 13 10.98 -17.17 -8.20
N ALA A 14 9.70 -16.78 -8.12
CA ALA A 14 8.85 -16.97 -6.96
C ALA A 14 8.27 -18.39 -6.86
N ASP A 15 8.92 -19.38 -7.49
CA ASP A 15 8.83 -20.77 -7.09
C ASP A 15 9.54 -20.97 -5.74
N ALA A 16 9.18 -20.20 -4.72
CA ALA A 16 9.27 -20.72 -3.36
C ALA A 16 8.19 -21.81 -3.29
N PRO A 17 8.54 -23.09 -3.07
CA PRO A 17 7.54 -24.14 -2.97
C PRO A 17 6.80 -23.99 -1.65
N THR A 18 5.82 -23.10 -1.59
CA THR A 18 4.80 -23.09 -0.53
C THR A 18 3.46 -23.46 -1.08
N LYS A 19 3.42 -24.51 -1.93
CA LYS A 19 2.23 -25.37 -2.08
C LYS A 19 1.96 -26.12 -0.76
N ILE A 20 1.64 -25.40 0.31
CA ILE A 20 0.88 -25.92 1.44
C ILE A 20 -0.43 -25.15 1.38
N GLY A 21 -1.42 -25.74 0.71
CA GLY A 21 -2.69 -25.10 0.29
C GLY A 21 -3.58 -24.57 1.41
N VAL A 22 -3.07 -24.33 2.60
CA VAL A 22 -3.79 -23.73 3.74
C VAL A 22 -3.17 -22.37 4.10
N ILE A 23 -1.84 -22.21 4.01
CA ILE A 23 -1.13 -20.96 4.37
C ILE A 23 -1.24 -19.92 3.24
N ASP A 24 -1.18 -20.38 1.98
CA ASP A 24 -1.38 -19.52 0.81
C ASP A 24 -2.80 -18.96 0.75
N ASN A 25 -3.80 -19.74 1.14
CA ASN A 25 -5.19 -19.27 1.14
C ASN A 25 -5.41 -18.17 2.18
N ILE A 26 -4.85 -18.31 3.39
CA ILE A 26 -4.92 -17.28 4.43
C ILE A 26 -4.23 -16.00 3.95
N THR A 27 -3.03 -16.12 3.40
CA THR A 27 -2.26 -14.95 2.98
C THR A 27 -2.94 -14.20 1.84
N THR A 28 -3.45 -14.93 0.84
CA THR A 28 -4.04 -14.30 -0.36
C THR A 28 -5.48 -13.80 -0.11
N GLN A 29 -6.26 -14.48 0.73
CA GLN A 29 -7.64 -14.10 1.04
C GLN A 29 -7.74 -12.98 2.07
N ILE A 30 -6.74 -12.79 2.93
CA ILE A 30 -6.80 -11.78 4.01
C ILE A 30 -5.98 -10.53 3.65
N PHE A 31 -4.73 -10.67 3.20
CA PHE A 31 -3.89 -9.50 2.96
C PHE A 31 -4.30 -8.71 1.72
N ASN A 32 -4.72 -9.37 0.65
CA ASN A 32 -5.14 -8.72 -0.59
C ASN A 32 -6.34 -7.77 -0.42
N PRO A 33 -7.46 -8.17 0.24
CA PRO A 33 -8.56 -7.24 0.48
C PRO A 33 -8.21 -6.16 1.51
N ILE A 34 -7.40 -6.47 2.53
CA ILE A 34 -6.98 -5.48 3.53
C ILE A 34 -6.22 -4.33 2.87
N ILE A 35 -5.28 -4.62 1.97
CA ILE A 35 -4.51 -3.59 1.24
C ILE A 35 -5.44 -2.70 0.39
N GLY A 36 -6.41 -3.31 -0.29
CA GLY A 36 -7.41 -2.56 -1.08
C GLY A 36 -8.28 -1.63 -0.22
N ILE A 37 -8.73 -2.11 0.94
CA ILE A 37 -9.51 -1.32 1.89
C ILE A 37 -8.64 -0.20 2.50
N LEU A 38 -7.40 -0.51 2.88
CA LEU A 38 -6.45 0.47 3.43
C LEU A 38 -6.20 1.61 2.45
N PHE A 39 -6.02 1.28 1.16
CA PHE A 39 -5.89 2.29 0.11
C PHE A 39 -7.10 3.21 0.03
N GLY A 40 -8.31 2.63 0.03
CA GLY A 40 -9.55 3.40 0.01
C GLY A 40 -9.68 4.32 1.23
N VAL A 41 -9.42 3.80 2.44
CA VAL A 41 -9.48 4.58 3.68
C VAL A 41 -8.43 5.69 3.70
N SER A 42 -7.17 5.39 3.35
CA SER A 42 -6.10 6.39 3.30
C SER A 42 -6.40 7.49 2.27
N PHE A 43 -6.95 7.14 1.11
CA PHE A 43 -7.34 8.12 0.09
C PHE A 43 -8.50 9.01 0.58
N LEU A 44 -9.48 8.45 1.28
CA LEU A 44 -10.58 9.23 1.86
C LEU A 44 -10.10 10.18 2.96
N VAL A 45 -9.23 9.72 3.87
CA VAL A 45 -8.65 10.57 4.92
C VAL A 45 -7.79 11.68 4.31
N PHE A 46 -7.04 11.38 3.26
CA PHE A 46 -6.29 12.38 2.50
C PHE A 46 -7.21 13.46 1.90
N LEU A 47 -8.27 13.07 1.20
CA LEU A 47 -9.24 14.03 0.62
C LEU A 47 -9.94 14.85 1.70
N TYR A 48 -10.35 14.22 2.80
CA TYR A 48 -10.96 14.91 3.94
C TYR A 48 -10.02 15.95 4.55
N GLY A 49 -8.75 15.59 4.77
CA GLY A 49 -7.75 16.51 5.29
C GLY A 49 -7.49 17.72 4.38
N VAL A 50 -7.48 17.51 3.05
CA VAL A 50 -7.34 18.62 2.07
C VAL A 50 -8.54 19.56 2.14
N VAL A 51 -9.76 19.01 2.21
CA VAL A 51 -10.99 19.81 2.30
C VAL A 51 -11.03 20.60 3.61
N GLU A 52 -10.70 19.98 4.74
CA GLU A 52 -10.62 20.63 6.06
C GLU A 52 -9.54 21.71 6.12
N PHE A 53 -8.38 21.47 5.49
CA PHE A 53 -7.31 22.46 5.40
C PHE A 53 -7.73 23.72 4.60
N ILE A 54 -8.49 23.53 3.51
CA ILE A 54 -8.98 24.64 2.68
C ILE A 54 -10.11 25.40 3.37
N GLN A 55 -11.07 24.72 3.99
CA GLN A 55 -12.22 25.36 4.66
C GLN A 55 -11.81 26.01 5.99
N GLY A 56 -10.86 25.41 6.71
CA GLY A 56 -10.36 25.87 8.00
C GLY A 56 -9.35 27.01 7.93
N SER A 57 -9.01 27.53 6.74
CA SER A 57 -7.92 28.49 6.53
C SER A 57 -8.07 29.82 7.29
N SER A 58 -9.25 30.11 7.87
CA SER A 58 -9.49 31.29 8.71
C SER A 58 -9.13 31.11 10.19
N ASN A 59 -8.92 29.88 10.68
CA ASN A 59 -8.58 29.60 12.07
C ASN A 59 -7.35 28.69 12.18
N GLU A 60 -6.34 29.16 12.91
CA GLU A 60 -5.03 28.47 13.07
C GLU A 60 -5.17 27.03 13.60
N LYS A 61 -6.17 26.78 14.45
CA LYS A 61 -6.48 25.44 14.99
C LYS A 61 -7.02 24.47 13.94
N GLU A 62 -7.80 24.95 12.99
CA GLU A 62 -8.40 24.12 11.94
C GLU A 62 -7.36 23.82 10.84
N ILE A 63 -6.45 24.77 10.60
CA ILE A 63 -5.26 24.56 9.75
C ILE A 63 -4.38 23.45 10.31
N GLU A 64 -4.12 23.45 11.62
CA GLU A 64 -3.27 22.45 12.26
C GLU A 64 -3.88 21.04 12.19
N LYS A 65 -5.20 20.92 12.41
CA LYS A 65 -5.93 19.65 12.22
C LYS A 65 -5.92 19.16 10.78
N GLY A 66 -6.20 20.05 9.81
CA GLY A 66 -6.17 19.69 8.40
C GLY A 66 -4.80 19.17 7.95
N LYS A 67 -3.71 19.80 8.42
CA LYS A 67 -2.34 19.32 8.19
C LYS A 67 -2.10 17.92 8.76
N GLN A 68 -2.58 17.64 9.97
CA GLN A 68 -2.43 16.31 10.58
C GLN A 68 -3.15 15.25 9.75
N HIS A 69 -4.39 15.49 9.32
CA HIS A 69 -5.15 14.55 8.48
C HIS A 69 -4.49 14.32 7.11
N ILE A 70 -3.91 15.36 6.49
CA ILE A 70 -3.13 15.22 5.25
C ILE A 70 -1.92 14.31 5.48
N ILE A 71 -1.17 14.49 6.59
CA ILE A 71 0.00 13.67 6.91
C ILE A 71 -0.40 12.20 7.11
N PHE A 72 -1.50 11.92 7.81
CA PHE A 72 -2.00 10.55 7.96
C PHE A 72 -2.40 9.91 6.62
N GLY A 73 -3.02 10.69 5.72
CA GLY A 73 -3.34 10.24 4.36
C GLY A 73 -2.08 9.91 3.55
N ILE A 74 -1.08 10.79 3.55
CA ILE A 74 0.19 10.60 2.84
C ILE A 74 0.96 9.39 3.40
N LEU A 75 1.00 9.23 4.72
CA LEU A 75 1.66 8.09 5.36
C LEU A 75 1.03 6.76 4.91
N GLY A 76 -0.31 6.72 4.82
CA GLY A 76 -1.04 5.55 4.33
C GLY A 76 -0.71 5.21 2.86
N LEU A 77 -0.68 6.22 1.99
CA LEU A 77 -0.26 6.04 0.59
C LEU A 77 1.21 5.59 0.48
N ALA A 78 2.10 6.19 1.27
CA ALA A 78 3.52 5.88 1.27
C ALA A 78 3.79 4.43 1.70
N ILE A 79 3.05 3.89 2.67
CA ILE A 79 3.18 2.49 3.10
C ILE A 79 2.78 1.54 1.96
N ILE A 80 1.68 1.81 1.25
CA ILE A 80 1.20 0.95 0.17
C ILE A 80 2.21 0.93 -0.98
N VAL A 81 2.71 2.11 -1.39
CA VAL A 81 3.73 2.20 -2.45
C VAL A 81 5.05 1.59 -1.97
N GLY A 82 5.45 1.85 -0.73
CA GLY A 82 6.69 1.37 -0.13
C GLY A 82 6.74 -0.15 -0.02
N VAL A 83 5.65 -0.79 0.43
CA VAL A 83 5.57 -2.26 0.52
C VAL A 83 5.64 -2.90 -0.87
N ASN A 84 4.89 -2.40 -1.85
CA ASN A 84 4.93 -2.93 -3.22
C ASN A 84 6.31 -2.75 -3.88
N GLY A 85 6.95 -1.59 -3.67
CA GLY A 85 8.31 -1.34 -4.15
C GLY A 85 9.34 -2.24 -3.47
N LEU A 86 9.21 -2.46 -2.16
CA LEU A 86 10.11 -3.31 -1.39
C LEU A 86 9.97 -4.79 -1.77
N ILE A 87 8.75 -5.31 -1.93
CA ILE A 87 8.51 -6.67 -2.39
C ILE A 87 9.14 -6.89 -3.77
N THR A 88 8.98 -5.92 -4.68
CA THR A 88 9.57 -5.99 -6.03
C THR A 88 11.10 -5.96 -5.97
N LEU A 89 11.69 -5.10 -5.14
CA LEU A 89 13.14 -4.98 -4.99
C LEU A 89 13.77 -6.26 -4.42
N ILE A 90 13.18 -6.81 -3.36
CA ILE A 90 13.65 -8.04 -2.73
C ILE A 90 13.44 -9.22 -3.68
N GLY A 91 12.27 -9.31 -4.33
CA GLY A 91 11.96 -10.34 -5.31
C GLY A 91 12.98 -10.38 -6.44
N ASN A 92 13.28 -9.22 -7.05
CA ASN A 92 14.30 -9.13 -8.11
C ASN A 92 15.69 -9.54 -7.63
N THR A 93 16.06 -9.20 -6.39
CA THR A 93 17.38 -9.51 -5.83
C THR A 93 17.53 -11.01 -5.57
N VAL A 94 16.53 -11.65 -4.98
CA VAL A 94 16.54 -13.11 -4.73
C VAL A 94 16.50 -13.88 -6.05
N CYS A 95 15.70 -13.42 -7.01
CA CYS A 95 15.62 -13.97 -8.36
C CYS A 95 16.98 -14.00 -9.07
N SER A 96 17.69 -12.86 -9.03
CA SER A 96 19.00 -12.70 -9.67
C SER A 96 20.11 -13.55 -9.05
N LEU A 97 19.93 -14.04 -7.83
CA LEU A 97 20.90 -14.88 -7.12
C LEU A 97 20.59 -16.38 -7.26
N GLY A 98 19.38 -16.74 -7.68
CA GLY A 98 18.92 -18.13 -7.87
C GLY A 98 19.06 -18.67 -9.31
N SER A 99 19.41 -17.81 -10.27
CA SER A 99 19.80 -18.17 -11.65
C SER A 99 21.31 -18.22 -11.81
#